data_AF-A0A6A5TTM3-F1
#
_entry.id   AF-A0A6A5TTM3-F1
#
_cell.length_a   1.000
_cell.length_b   1.000
_cell.length_c   1.000
_cell.angle_alpha   90.00
_cell.angle_beta   90.00
_cell.angle_gamma   90.00
#
_symmetry.space_group_name_H-M   'P 1'
#
loop_
_entity.id
_entity.type
_entity.pdbx_description
1 polymer ?
#
loop_
_entity_poly.entity_id
_entity_poly.type
_entity_poly.pdbx_seq_one_letter_code
_entity_poly.pdbx_strand_id
1 'polypeptide(L)'
;SLQASLNDWSSTTTGSPSVAEELLQMYRDEGLEGFMDIPYGFAALAYNAVGDTKKATIYAEKAQELILMKDGPWTPNLQIWRELLKDPRSHWSYKRRLS
;
A
#
# COMPACT_ATOMS: atom_id res chain seq x y z
N SER A 1 -4.97 15.70 -0.26
CA SER A 1 -5.49 14.57 -1.07
C SER A 1 -5.40 13.29 -0.25
N LEU A 2 -6.14 12.24 -0.61
CA LEU A 2 -6.10 10.94 0.09
C LEU A 2 -4.67 10.37 0.15
N GLN A 3 -3.92 10.49 -0.94
CA GLN A 3 -2.50 10.10 -1.00
C GLN A 3 -1.63 10.84 0.02
N ALA A 4 -1.86 12.15 0.22
CA ALA A 4 -1.11 12.92 1.21
C ALA A 4 -1.38 12.43 2.64
N SER A 5 -2.65 12.11 2.96
CA SER A 5 -3.02 11.53 4.26
C SER A 5 -2.42 10.14 4.46
N LEU A 6 -2.35 9.33 3.39
CA LEU A 6 -1.78 7.98 3.45
C LEU A 6 -0.24 8.00 3.54
N ASN A 7 0.40 9.00 2.93
CA ASN A 7 1.85 9.21 2.96
C ASN A 7 2.35 10.00 4.18
N ASP A 8 1.44 10.51 5.00
CA ASP A 8 1.78 11.05 6.31
C ASP A 8 2.00 9.91 7.30
N TRP A 9 3.22 9.84 7.82
CA TRP A 9 3.70 8.84 8.77
C TRP A 9 3.99 9.44 10.15
N SER A 10 3.54 10.68 10.41
CA SER A 10 3.60 11.28 11.74
C SER A 10 2.66 10.57 12.73
N SER A 11 2.75 10.87 14.03
CA SER A 11 1.90 10.24 15.05
C SER A 11 0.48 10.81 15.10
N THR A 12 0.18 11.83 14.30
CA THR A 12 -1.07 12.63 14.37
C THR A 12 -2.00 12.42 13.17
N THR A 13 -1.71 11.45 12.30
CA THR A 13 -2.34 11.31 10.97
C THR A 13 -3.46 10.30 10.92
N THR A 14 -4.39 10.55 9.98
CA THR A 14 -5.60 9.78 9.66
C THR A 14 -5.39 8.69 8.61
N GLY A 15 -4.15 8.48 8.15
CA GLY A 15 -3.87 7.40 7.19
C GLY A 15 -4.40 6.09 7.76
N SER A 16 -5.42 5.55 7.13
CA SER A 16 -6.14 4.38 7.64
C SER A 16 -6.49 3.46 6.48
N PRO A 17 -6.79 2.20 6.76
CA PRO A 17 -7.33 1.32 5.74
C PRO A 17 -8.55 1.92 5.02
N SER A 18 -9.43 2.62 5.75
CA SER A 18 -10.61 3.27 5.15
C SER A 18 -10.23 4.32 4.10
N VAL A 19 -9.22 5.16 4.38
CA VAL A 19 -8.74 6.18 3.43
C VAL A 19 -8.08 5.52 2.21
N ALA A 20 -7.41 4.38 2.40
CA ALA A 20 -6.82 3.62 1.29
C ALA A 20 -7.89 2.96 0.40
N GLU A 21 -8.96 2.43 0.99
CA GLU A 21 -10.10 1.88 0.25
C GLU A 21 -10.85 2.98 -0.52
N GLU A 22 -10.98 4.19 0.04
CA GLU A 22 -11.53 5.34 -0.67
C GLU A 22 -10.68 5.70 -1.90
N LEU A 23 -9.35 5.69 -1.76
CA LEU A 23 -8.45 5.94 -2.88
C LEU A 23 -8.56 4.84 -3.96
N LEU A 24 -8.71 3.57 -3.55
CA LEU A 24 -8.95 2.46 -4.47
C LEU A 24 -10.25 2.64 -5.27
N GLN A 25 -11.32 3.07 -4.61
CA GLN A 25 -12.60 3.30 -5.25
C GLN A 25 -12.53 4.49 -6.22
N MET A 26 -11.91 5.60 -5.81
CA MET A 26 -11.70 6.78 -6.66
C MET A 26 -10.99 6.41 -7.97
N TYR A 27 -9.92 5.63 -7.91
CA TYR A 27 -9.20 5.21 -9.13
C TYR A 27 -10.05 4.34 -10.05
N ARG A 28 -10.94 3.50 -9.51
CA ARG A 28 -11.89 2.70 -10.31
C ARG A 28 -12.96 3.57 -10.95
N ASP A 29 -13.52 4.50 -10.18
CA ASP A 29 -14.58 5.40 -10.66
C ASP A 29 -14.08 6.33 -11.77
N GLU A 30 -12.80 6.71 -11.73
CA GLU A 30 -12.15 7.56 -12.74
C GLU A 30 -11.58 6.78 -13.94
N GLY A 31 -11.70 5.44 -13.97
CA GLY A 31 -11.17 4.61 -15.05
C GLY A 31 -9.65 4.58 -15.12
N LEU A 32 -8.98 4.67 -13.96
CA LEU A 32 -7.52 4.70 -13.80
C LEU A 32 -6.95 3.30 -13.47
N GLU A 33 -7.54 2.23 -13.99
CA GLU A 33 -7.15 0.85 -13.68
C GLU A 33 -5.67 0.56 -14.00
N GLY A 34 -5.12 1.23 -15.02
CA GLY A 34 -3.70 1.13 -15.39
C GLY A 34 -2.71 1.71 -14.37
N PHE A 35 -3.20 2.44 -13.37
CA PHE A 35 -2.40 3.10 -12.31
C PHE A 35 -2.71 2.56 -10.92
N MET A 36 -3.32 1.38 -10.84
CA MET A 36 -3.76 0.77 -9.57
C MET A 36 -2.59 0.30 -8.69
N ASP A 37 -1.35 0.30 -9.19
CA ASP A 37 -0.15 0.02 -8.39
C ASP A 37 -0.02 0.98 -7.21
N ILE A 38 -0.36 2.26 -7.42
CA ILE A 38 -0.30 3.31 -6.40
C ILE A 38 -1.31 3.05 -5.26
N PRO A 39 -2.63 2.96 -5.51
CA PRO A 39 -3.59 2.74 -4.44
C PRO A 39 -3.46 1.36 -3.79
N TYR A 40 -3.06 0.31 -4.52
CA TYR A 40 -2.72 -0.98 -3.90
C TYR A 40 -1.53 -0.86 -2.95
N GLY A 41 -0.49 -0.12 -3.32
CA GLY A 41 0.65 0.12 -2.44
C GLY A 41 0.25 0.85 -1.16
N PHE A 42 -0.59 1.87 -1.26
CA PHE A 42 -1.12 2.55 -0.07
C PHE A 42 -1.99 1.64 0.81
N ALA A 43 -2.84 0.81 0.21
CA ALA A 43 -3.65 -0.15 0.96
C ALA A 43 -2.77 -1.16 1.70
N ALA A 44 -1.76 -1.73 1.03
CA ALA A 44 -0.81 -2.65 1.64
C ALA A 44 -0.16 -2.06 2.89
N LEU A 45 0.36 -0.83 2.77
CA LEU A 45 1.00 -0.13 3.88
C LEU A 45 0.02 0.25 4.99
N ALA A 46 -1.19 0.69 4.65
CA ALA A 46 -2.22 1.08 5.61
C ALA A 46 -2.73 -0.10 6.44
N TYR A 47 -2.98 -1.26 5.80
CA TYR A 47 -3.37 -2.47 6.53
C TYR A 47 -2.24 -3.00 7.42
N ASN A 48 -0.99 -2.95 6.96
CA ASN A 48 0.13 -3.36 7.80
C ASN A 48 0.34 -2.42 9.01
N ALA A 49 0.09 -1.12 8.82
CA ALA A 49 0.16 -0.08 9.85
C ALA A 49 -0.82 -0.30 11.01
N VAL A 50 -1.93 -1.00 10.79
CA VAL A 50 -2.88 -1.40 11.84
C VAL A 50 -2.73 -2.87 12.24
N GLY A 51 -1.71 -3.56 11.74
CA GLY A 51 -1.41 -4.95 12.07
C GLY A 51 -2.20 -6.01 11.30
N ASP A 52 -3.02 -5.63 10.32
CA ASP A 52 -3.72 -6.57 9.43
C ASP A 52 -2.78 -7.04 8.32
N THR A 53 -1.86 -7.93 8.72
CA THR A 53 -0.86 -8.52 7.82
C THR A 53 -1.49 -9.29 6.65
N LYS A 54 -2.68 -9.86 6.82
CA LYS A 54 -3.35 -10.64 5.77
C LYS A 54 -3.80 -9.76 4.62
N LYS A 55 -4.51 -8.66 4.92
CA LYS A 55 -4.89 -7.70 3.88
C LYS A 55 -3.68 -6.96 3.32
N ALA A 56 -2.68 -6.67 4.15
CA ALA A 56 -1.44 -6.06 3.69
C ALA A 56 -0.77 -6.90 2.59
N THR A 57 -0.65 -8.22 2.78
CA THR A 57 -0.08 -9.15 1.79
C THR A 57 -0.89 -9.15 0.49
N ILE A 58 -2.22 -9.27 0.56
CA ILE A 58 -3.09 -9.28 -0.64
C ILE A 58 -2.86 -8.03 -1.50
N TYR A 59 -2.80 -6.85 -0.87
CA TYR A 59 -2.60 -5.60 -1.59
C TYR A 59 -1.16 -5.44 -2.09
N ALA A 60 -0.17 -5.92 -1.34
CA ALA A 60 1.23 -5.89 -1.78
C ALA A 60 1.46 -6.79 -3.01
N GLU A 61 0.82 -7.96 -3.08
CA GLU A 61 0.86 -8.84 -4.26
C GLU A 61 0.32 -8.12 -5.51
N LYS A 62 -0.83 -7.43 -5.37
CA LYS A 62 -1.44 -6.65 -6.46
C LYS A 62 -0.56 -5.48 -6.90
N ALA A 63 0.03 -4.76 -5.95
CA ALA A 63 0.96 -3.67 -6.27
C ALA A 63 2.21 -4.20 -6.99
N GLN A 64 2.77 -5.32 -6.50
CA GLN A 64 3.92 -5.97 -7.11
C GLN A 64 3.65 -6.42 -8.54
N GLU A 65 2.51 -7.07 -8.78
CA GLU A 65 2.10 -7.54 -10.10
C GLU A 65 2.03 -6.40 -11.12
N LEU A 66 1.38 -5.28 -10.76
CA LEU A 66 1.25 -4.13 -11.65
C LEU A 66 2.59 -3.42 -11.89
N ILE A 67 3.44 -3.29 -10.87
CA ILE A 67 4.78 -2.71 -11.05
C ILE A 67 5.65 -3.60 -11.93
N LEU A 68 5.58 -4.93 -11.78
CA LEU A 68 6.27 -5.85 -12.67
C LEU A 68 5.82 -5.69 -14.12
N MET A 69 4.51 -5.55 -14.34
CA MET A 69 3.95 -5.34 -15.68
C MET A 69 4.36 -3.99 -16.29
N LYS A 70 4.43 -2.93 -15.48
CA LYS A 70 4.69 -1.56 -15.95
C LYS A 70 6.18 -1.23 -16.10
N ASP A 71 6.98 -1.58 -15.08
CA ASP A 71 8.36 -1.12 -14.93
C ASP A 71 9.39 -2.27 -15.01
N GLY A 72 8.93 -3.52 -15.02
CA GLY A 72 9.79 -4.70 -15.10
C GLY A 72 10.46 -5.10 -13.77
N PRO A 73 11.17 -6.25 -13.74
CA PRO A 73 11.67 -6.86 -12.51
C PRO A 73 12.87 -6.16 -11.86
N TRP A 74 13.50 -5.23 -12.58
CA TRP A 74 14.70 -4.51 -12.19
C TRP A 74 14.39 -3.20 -11.44
N THR A 75 13.12 -2.79 -11.43
CA THR A 75 12.74 -1.52 -10.79
C THR A 75 13.02 -1.57 -9.28
N PRO A 76 13.66 -0.54 -8.72
CA PRO A 76 13.92 -0.46 -7.28
C PRO A 76 12.62 -0.43 -6.46
N ASN A 77 11.51 0.00 -7.08
CA ASN A 77 10.19 0.08 -6.46
C ASN A 77 9.62 -1.28 -6.05
N LEU A 78 10.18 -2.40 -6.54
CA LEU A 78 9.76 -3.74 -6.10
C LEU A 78 10.29 -4.12 -4.73
N GLN A 79 11.35 -3.48 -4.25
CA GLN A 79 12.02 -3.87 -3.01
C GLN A 79 11.10 -3.77 -1.80
N ILE A 80 10.33 -2.69 -1.69
CA ILE A 80 9.37 -2.48 -0.59
C ILE A 80 8.30 -3.58 -0.54
N TRP A 81 7.80 -4.04 -1.69
CA TRP A 81 6.81 -5.10 -1.75
C TRP A 81 7.44 -6.47 -1.47
N ARG A 82 8.66 -6.73 -1.96
CA ARG A 82 9.40 -7.96 -1.64
C ARG A 82 9.65 -8.08 -0.13
N GLU A 83 10.01 -6.99 0.53
CA GLU A 83 10.22 -6.96 1.98
C GLU A 83 8.92 -7.21 2.74
N LEU A 84 7.83 -6.52 2.37
CA LEU A 84 6.52 -6.72 2.99
C LEU A 84 6.02 -8.15 2.81
N LEU A 85 6.14 -8.72 1.61
CA LEU A 85 5.69 -10.08 1.30
C LEU A 85 6.57 -11.16 1.93
N LYS A 86 7.86 -10.88 2.16
CA LYS A 86 8.77 -11.79 2.86
C LYS A 86 8.38 -11.95 4.33
N ASP A 87 8.15 -10.84 5.02
CA ASP A 87 7.66 -10.84 6.41
C ASP A 87 6.93 -9.51 6.73
N PRO A 88 5.59 -9.50 6.69
CA PRO A 88 4.81 -8.30 6.99
C PRO A 88 5.05 -7.74 8.39
N ARG A 89 5.40 -8.59 9.37
CA ARG A 89 5.60 -8.19 10.77
C ARG A 89 6.96 -7.56 11.01
N SER A 90 7.95 -7.89 10.20
CA SER A 90 9.29 -7.29 10.23
C SER A 90 9.38 -6.03 9.34
N HIS A 91 8.41 -5.81 8.47
CA HIS A 91 8.35 -4.62 7.63
C HIS A 91 8.17 -3.33 8.45
N TRP A 92 8.82 -2.24 8.06
CA TRP A 92 8.86 -0.98 8.83
C TRP A 92 7.47 -0.38 9.12
N SER A 93 6.47 -0.70 8.29
CA SER A 93 5.11 -0.21 8.46
C SER A 93 4.31 -0.99 9.51
N TYR A 94 4.76 -2.14 9.99
CA TYR A 94 3.97 -2.99 10.88
C TYR A 94 3.59 -2.28 12.19
N LYS A 95 2.28 -2.24 12.49
CA LYS A 95 1.71 -1.60 13.69
C LYS A 95 2.14 -0.15 13.91
N ARG A 96 2.62 0.54 12.87
CA ARG A 96 3.14 1.90 12.96
C ARG A 96 2.11 2.94 13.42
N ARG A 97 0.81 2.62 13.32
CA ARG A 97 -0.32 3.48 13.72
C ARG A 97 -1.10 2.95 14.93
N LEU A 98 -0.52 2.02 15.69
CA LEU A 98 -1.09 1.51 16.95
C LEU A 98 -0.35 2.03 18.20
N SER A 99 0.47 3.07 18.05
CA SER A 99 1.25 3.70 19.12
C SER A 99 0.43 4.70 19.92
#